data_AF-A0A7Z0SL11-F1
#
_entry.id   AF-A0A7Z0SL11-F1
#
_cell.length_a   1.000
_cell.length_b   1.000
_cell.length_c   1.000
_cell.angle_alpha   90.00
_cell.angle_beta   90.00
_cell.angle_gamma   90.00
#
_symmetry.space_group_name_H-M   'P 1'
#
loop_
_entity.id
_entity.type
_entity.pdbx_description
1 polymer ?
#
loop_
_entity_poly.entity_id
_entity_poly.type
_entity_poly.pdbx_seq_one_letter_code
_entity_poly.pdbx_strand_id
1 'polypeptide(L)'
;MPAYSATAAAGAKAEAVAPKAKTAQQERMTTCNKEATGKKGDERKAFMSSCLKGEAPAPEKELSASQQRMKTCNADAKTKGLAGDKRKAFMSTCLKAK
;
A
#
# COMPACT_ATOMS: atom_id res chain seq x y z
N MET A 1 17.37 33.20 26.19
CA MET A 1 17.44 33.08 27.66
C MET A 1 16.87 31.72 28.04
N PRO A 2 17.69 30.79 28.59
CA PRO A 2 17.26 29.44 28.95
C PRO A 2 16.92 29.35 30.44
N ALA A 3 15.76 28.79 30.77
CA ALA A 3 15.43 28.40 32.14
C ALA A 3 14.38 27.30 32.10
N TYR A 4 14.80 26.04 32.22
CA TYR A 4 14.21 25.13 33.21
C TYR A 4 15.19 24.02 33.55
N SER A 5 15.42 23.92 34.85
CA SER A 5 16.41 23.14 35.54
C SER A 5 16.12 21.64 35.55
N ALA A 6 17.19 20.88 35.80
CA ALA A 6 17.26 19.44 35.90
C ALA A 6 16.59 18.86 37.16
N THR A 7 15.97 17.68 37.00
CA THR A 7 15.80 16.67 38.06
C THR A 7 16.23 15.33 37.50
N ALA A 8 17.22 14.71 38.14
CA ALA A 8 17.71 13.37 37.87
C ALA A 8 17.05 12.36 38.84
N ALA A 9 16.63 11.19 38.34
CA ALA A 9 17.03 9.87 38.85
C ALA A 9 16.11 8.74 38.34
N ALA A 10 16.79 7.67 37.91
CA ALA A 10 16.39 6.26 37.97
C ALA A 10 15.14 5.82 37.18
N GLY A 11 15.38 5.42 35.92
CA GLY A 11 14.54 4.48 35.18
C GLY A 11 15.45 3.55 34.39
N ALA A 12 15.46 2.27 34.77
CA ALA A 12 16.41 1.25 34.37
C ALA A 12 16.60 1.13 32.86
N LYS A 13 17.87 0.94 32.47
CA LYS A 13 18.23 0.38 31.19
C LYS A 13 17.73 -1.07 31.14
N ALA A 14 16.65 -1.30 30.43
CA ALA A 14 16.32 -2.58 29.81
C ALA A 14 15.64 -2.26 28.47
N GLU A 15 16.44 -1.74 27.54
CA GLU A 15 16.21 -2.00 26.11
C GLU A 15 16.22 -3.52 25.94
N ALA A 16 15.05 -4.14 26.10
CA ALA A 16 14.75 -5.34 25.36
C ALA A 16 14.71 -4.91 23.90
N VAL A 17 15.84 -5.07 23.21
CA VAL A 17 15.86 -5.23 21.76
C VAL A 17 15.07 -6.50 21.48
N ALA A 18 13.75 -6.39 21.48
CA ALA A 18 12.91 -7.31 20.75
C ALA A 18 13.41 -7.19 19.30
N PRO A 19 13.89 -8.27 18.67
CA PRO A 19 14.16 -8.22 17.24
C PRO A 19 12.90 -7.66 16.63
N LYS A 20 13.00 -6.61 15.80
CA LYS A 20 11.85 -6.06 15.07
C LYS A 20 11.19 -7.27 14.42
N ALA A 21 10.12 -7.77 15.05
CA ALA A 21 9.38 -8.91 14.55
C ALA A 21 9.05 -8.44 13.15
N LYS A 22 9.55 -9.19 12.15
CA LYS A 22 9.25 -8.87 10.76
C LYS A 22 7.77 -8.64 10.76
N THR A 23 7.35 -7.41 10.49
CA THR A 23 5.94 -7.07 10.66
C THR A 23 5.17 -8.07 9.80
N ALA A 24 3.94 -8.43 10.15
CA ALA A 24 3.16 -9.37 9.33
C ALA A 24 3.15 -8.93 7.83
N GLN A 25 3.34 -7.63 7.59
CA GLN A 25 3.56 -7.00 6.29
C GLN A 25 4.92 -7.31 5.62
N GLN A 26 5.99 -7.47 6.37
CA GLN A 26 7.33 -7.85 5.89
C GLN A 26 7.45 -9.37 5.66
N GLU A 27 6.82 -10.19 6.49
CA GLU A 27 6.74 -11.64 6.27
C GLU A 27 5.93 -11.96 5.02
N ARG A 28 4.72 -11.40 4.87
CA ARG A 28 3.93 -11.58 3.65
C ARG A 28 4.70 -11.13 2.41
N MET A 29 5.46 -10.02 2.47
CA MET A 29 6.19 -9.53 1.30
C MET A 29 7.29 -10.51 0.88
N THR A 30 7.93 -11.18 1.83
CA THR A 30 8.93 -12.22 1.57
C THR A 30 8.28 -13.45 0.93
N THR A 31 7.15 -13.91 1.47
CA THR A 31 6.37 -15.03 0.92
C THR A 31 5.85 -14.71 -0.49
N CYS A 32 5.25 -13.54 -0.70
CA CYS A 32 4.79 -13.09 -2.02
C CYS A 32 5.92 -13.02 -3.05
N ASN A 33 7.11 -12.56 -2.67
CA ASN A 33 8.24 -12.54 -3.61
C ASN A 33 8.74 -13.96 -3.93
N LYS A 34 8.73 -14.87 -2.94
CA LYS A 34 9.05 -16.28 -3.13
C LYS A 34 8.06 -16.97 -4.06
N GLU A 35 6.76 -16.73 -3.91
CA GLU A 35 5.73 -17.33 -4.76
C GLU A 35 5.61 -16.65 -6.12
N ALA A 36 6.08 -15.41 -6.25
CA ALA A 36 6.21 -14.72 -7.53
C ALA A 36 7.36 -15.26 -8.40
N THR A 37 8.21 -16.13 -7.85
CA THR A 37 9.35 -16.72 -8.58
C THR A 37 8.82 -17.55 -9.74
N GLY A 38 9.18 -17.18 -10.97
CA GLY A 38 8.68 -17.81 -12.20
C GLY A 38 7.61 -17.00 -12.93
N LYS A 39 6.97 -16.02 -12.27
CA LYS A 39 6.05 -15.08 -12.93
C LYS A 39 6.83 -13.89 -13.47
N LYS A 40 6.56 -13.47 -14.72
CA LYS A 40 7.25 -12.36 -15.39
C LYS A 40 6.23 -11.33 -15.91
N GLY A 41 6.63 -10.06 -15.93
CA GLY A 41 5.79 -8.98 -16.46
C GLY A 41 4.54 -8.68 -15.61
N ASP A 42 3.41 -8.47 -16.28
CA ASP A 42 2.13 -8.12 -15.65
C ASP A 42 1.64 -9.18 -14.65
N GLU A 43 1.92 -10.46 -14.89
CA GLU A 43 1.54 -11.56 -13.99
C GLU A 43 2.21 -11.44 -12.62
N ARG A 44 3.49 -11.04 -12.57
CA ARG A 44 4.19 -10.80 -11.29
C ARG A 44 3.57 -9.62 -10.55
N LYS A 45 3.21 -8.55 -11.27
CA LYS A 45 2.60 -7.35 -10.67
C LYS A 45 1.22 -7.63 -10.10
N ALA A 46 0.38 -8.36 -10.84
CA ALA A 46 -0.93 -8.79 -10.39
C ALA A 46 -0.80 -9.70 -9.17
N PHE A 47 0.06 -10.72 -9.25
CA PHE A 47 0.31 -11.67 -8.17
C PHE A 47 0.84 -10.99 -6.90
N MET A 48 1.83 -10.11 -7.02
CA MET A 48 2.41 -9.42 -5.88
C MET A 48 1.42 -8.42 -5.27
N SER A 49 0.55 -7.80 -6.08
CA SER A 49 -0.52 -6.94 -5.58
C SER A 49 -1.55 -7.73 -4.77
N SER A 50 -2.06 -8.85 -5.29
CA SER A 50 -3.04 -9.69 -4.57
C SER A 50 -2.46 -10.33 -3.32
N CYS A 51 -1.21 -10.80 -3.39
CA CYS A 51 -0.54 -11.39 -2.24
C CYS A 51 -0.24 -10.35 -1.14
N LEU A 52 0.17 -9.12 -1.49
CA LEU A 52 0.31 -8.02 -0.52
C LEU A 52 -1.06 -7.49 -0.03
N LYS A 53 -2.14 -7.71 -0.78
CA LYS A 53 -3.51 -7.39 -0.37
C LYS A 53 -4.05 -8.35 0.70
N GLY A 54 -3.43 -9.52 0.87
CA GLY A 54 -3.91 -10.56 1.78
C GLY A 54 -5.15 -11.30 1.24
N GLU A 55 -5.24 -11.50 -0.06
CA GLU A 55 -6.29 -12.31 -0.68
C GLU A 55 -6.00 -13.81 -0.48
N ALA A 56 -6.30 -14.31 0.72
CA ALA A 56 -6.77 -15.69 0.86
C ALA A 56 -8.23 -15.76 0.38
N PRO A 57 -8.70 -16.87 -0.21
CA PRO A 57 -10.04 -16.98 -0.77
C PRO A 57 -11.08 -16.98 0.36
N ALA A 58 -11.73 -15.84 0.57
CA ALA A 58 -13.00 -15.68 1.27
C ALA A 58 -13.71 -14.44 0.67
N PRO A 59 -15.05 -14.46 0.61
CA PRO A 59 -15.85 -13.96 -0.51
C PRO A 59 -15.91 -12.43 -0.58
N GLU A 60 -16.14 -11.91 -1.80
CA GLU A 60 -16.62 -10.55 -2.08
C GLU A 60 -16.14 -9.45 -1.13
N LYS A 61 -14.83 -9.20 -1.13
CA LYS A 61 -14.40 -7.80 -0.95
C LYS A 61 -14.64 -7.12 -2.27
N GLU A 62 -15.87 -6.63 -2.45
CA GLU A 62 -16.14 -5.46 -3.29
C GLU A 62 -14.91 -4.56 -3.21
N LEU A 63 -14.33 -4.19 -4.36
CA LEU A 63 -13.27 -3.20 -4.32
C LEU A 63 -13.88 -2.03 -3.55
N SER A 64 -13.21 -1.56 -2.49
CA SER A 64 -13.72 -0.41 -1.74
C SER A 64 -14.11 0.67 -2.74
N ALA A 65 -15.19 1.41 -2.49
CA ALA A 65 -15.73 2.36 -3.48
C ALA A 65 -14.64 3.25 -4.12
N SER A 66 -13.58 3.58 -3.36
CA SER A 66 -12.37 4.25 -3.83
C SER A 66 -11.52 3.45 -4.83
N GLN A 67 -11.31 2.15 -4.63
CA GLN A 67 -10.63 1.26 -5.57
C GLN A 67 -11.46 1.01 -6.84
N GLN A 68 -12.78 0.86 -6.70
CA GLN A 68 -13.70 0.68 -7.83
C GLN A 68 -13.70 1.95 -8.71
N ARG A 69 -13.84 3.15 -8.10
CA ARG A 69 -13.70 4.43 -8.80
C ARG A 69 -12.36 4.60 -9.49
N MET A 70 -11.27 4.25 -8.82
CA MET A 70 -9.95 4.41 -9.42
C MET A 70 -9.75 3.52 -10.65
N LYS A 71 -10.30 2.30 -10.65
CA LYS A 71 -10.34 1.44 -11.84
C LYS A 71 -11.18 2.06 -12.94
N THR A 72 -12.41 2.50 -12.64
CA THR A 72 -13.31 3.12 -13.62
C THR A 72 -12.70 4.37 -14.24
N CYS A 73 -12.17 5.30 -13.44
CA CYS A 73 -11.51 6.51 -13.94
C CYS A 73 -10.29 6.20 -14.82
N ASN A 74 -9.54 5.15 -14.52
CA ASN A 74 -8.41 4.76 -15.36
C ASN A 74 -8.84 4.08 -16.67
N ALA A 75 -9.91 3.28 -16.64
CA ALA A 75 -10.50 2.70 -17.83
C ALA A 75 -11.05 3.80 -18.75
N ASP A 76 -11.83 4.74 -18.19
CA ASP A 76 -12.44 5.86 -18.90
C ASP A 76 -11.38 6.80 -19.51
N ALA A 77 -10.28 7.02 -18.79
CA ALA A 77 -9.14 7.77 -19.32
C ALA A 77 -8.50 7.07 -20.53
N LYS A 78 -8.42 5.74 -20.54
CA LYS A 78 -7.87 4.96 -21.65
C LYS A 78 -8.83 4.92 -22.85
N THR A 79 -10.13 4.70 -22.64
CA THR A 79 -11.13 4.75 -23.72
C THR A 79 -11.22 6.12 -24.36
N LYS A 80 -11.03 7.20 -23.58
CA LYS A 80 -10.94 8.57 -24.10
C LYS A 80 -9.58 8.93 -24.71
N GLY A 81 -8.61 8.01 -24.72
CA GLY A 81 -7.28 8.26 -25.26
C GLY A 81 -6.54 9.41 -24.55
N LEU A 82 -6.87 9.66 -23.28
CA LEU A 82 -6.29 10.77 -22.53
C LEU A 82 -4.89 10.38 -22.06
N ALA A 83 -3.90 11.17 -22.48
CA ALA A 83 -2.50 11.04 -22.09
C ALA A 83 -1.97 12.37 -21.54
N GLY A 84 -0.84 12.31 -20.83
CA GLY A 84 -0.20 13.48 -20.24
C GLY A 84 -1.10 14.24 -19.27
N ASP A 85 -1.07 15.57 -19.35
CA ASP A 85 -1.86 16.46 -18.49
C ASP A 85 -3.36 16.23 -18.59
N LYS A 86 -3.87 15.86 -19.78
CA LYS A 86 -5.29 15.56 -19.98
C LYS A 86 -5.75 14.38 -19.13
N ARG A 87 -4.91 13.35 -18.97
CA ARG A 87 -5.21 12.20 -18.09
C ARG A 87 -5.22 12.59 -16.63
N LYS A 88 -4.23 13.38 -16.19
CA LYS A 88 -4.15 13.83 -14.79
C LYS A 88 -5.35 14.69 -14.41
N ALA A 89 -5.70 15.67 -15.25
CA ALA A 89 -6.87 16.51 -15.05
C ALA A 89 -8.15 15.67 -14.98
N PHE A 90 -8.34 14.77 -15.94
CA PHE A 90 -9.49 13.86 -15.96
C PHE A 90 -9.55 12.94 -14.73
N MET A 91 -8.43 12.34 -14.34
CA MET A 91 -8.37 11.44 -13.19
C MET A 91 -8.64 12.20 -11.89
N SER A 92 -8.19 13.45 -11.78
CA SER A 92 -8.49 14.30 -10.61
C SER A 92 -9.97 14.68 -10.54
N THR A 93 -10.59 15.06 -11.67
CA THR A 93 -12.02 15.35 -11.75
C THR A 93 -12.86 14.10 -11.46
N CYS A 94 -12.50 12.97 -12.04
CA CYS A 94 -13.20 11.70 -11.88
C CYS A 94 -13.11 11.14 -10.45
N LEU A 95 -11.97 11.32 -9.76
CA LEU A 95 -11.82 10.94 -8.35
C LEU A 95 -12.49 11.94 -7.38
N LYS A 96 -12.70 13.19 -7.80
CA LYS A 96 -13.37 14.24 -7.00
C LYS A 96 -14.89 14.27 -7.18
N ALA A 97 -15.42 13.68 -8.26
CA ALA A 97 -16.84 13.41 -8.39
C ALA A 97 -17.24 12.45 -7.26
N LYS A 98 -17.90 13.00 -6.23
CA LYS A 98 -18.15 12.32 -4.96
C LYS A 98 -19.42 11.50 -5.03
#